data_AF-A0A7Z0NMY0-F1
#
_entry.id   AF-A0A7Z0NMY0-F1
#
_cell.length_a   1.000
_cell.length_b   1.000
_cell.length_c   1.000
_cell.angle_alpha   90.00
_cell.angle_beta   90.00
_cell.angle_gamma   90.00
#
_symmetry.space_group_name_H-M   'P 1'
#
loop_
_entity.id
_entity.type
_entity.pdbx_description
1 polymer ?
#
loop_
_entity_poly.entity_id
_entity_poly.type
_entity_poly.pdbx_seq_one_letter_code
_entity_poly.pdbx_strand_id
1 'polypeptide(L)'
;MIMEQRLTAEERLTLKTGAFGAVVLVSNVEPGVLALVRESFAASAALADSSGVVKAVLTSGPLPRLPRDSELEIESVVLPALTRAVAILREKSPPDVRTYREVVLAAADQAAGAHRGVTPRETAMIERIRGALVEPV
;
A
#
# COMPACT_ATOMS: atom_id res chain seq x y z
N MET A 1 6.16 26.80 -7.30
CA MET A 1 4.86 26.39 -6.76
C MET A 1 4.55 25.03 -7.39
N ILE A 2 4.85 23.92 -6.71
CA ILE A 2 4.60 22.58 -7.26
C ILE A 2 3.09 22.35 -7.12
N MET A 3 2.38 22.38 -8.25
CA MET A 3 0.95 22.07 -8.31
C MET A 3 0.80 20.56 -8.19
N GLU A 4 0.21 20.10 -7.08
CA GLU A 4 -0.30 18.73 -6.98
C GLU A 4 -1.30 18.49 -8.12
N GLN A 5 -0.95 17.61 -9.05
CA GLN A 5 -1.86 17.23 -10.12
C GLN A 5 -2.89 16.24 -9.56
N ARG A 6 -4.18 16.47 -9.81
CA ARG A 6 -5.23 15.54 -9.37
C ARG A 6 -4.99 14.15 -9.97
N LEU A 7 -4.92 13.15 -9.10
CA LEU A 7 -4.89 11.75 -9.50
C LEU A 7 -6.23 11.35 -10.16
N THR A 8 -6.14 10.59 -11.25
CA THR A 8 -7.31 9.99 -11.92
C THR A 8 -7.89 8.85 -11.07
N ALA A 9 -9.11 8.41 -11.38
CA ALA A 9 -9.72 7.27 -10.69
C ALA A 9 -8.87 5.99 -10.79
N GLU A 10 -8.25 5.75 -11.95
CA GLU A 10 -7.37 4.60 -12.19
C GLU A 10 -6.08 4.69 -11.38
N GLU A 11 -5.45 5.86 -11.32
CA GLU A 11 -4.23 6.07 -10.54
C GLU A 11 -4.48 5.90 -9.05
N ARG A 12 -5.60 6.45 -8.56
CA ARG A 12 -6.05 6.24 -7.19
C ARG A 12 -6.28 4.76 -6.89
N LEU A 13 -6.83 4.01 -7.85
CA LEU A 13 -7.01 2.58 -7.73
C LEU A 13 -5.66 1.85 -7.68
N THR A 14 -4.68 2.23 -8.50
CA THR A 14 -3.30 1.69 -8.45
C THR A 14 -2.67 1.88 -7.08
N LEU A 15 -2.72 3.10 -6.52
CA LEU A 15 -2.19 3.40 -5.19
C LEU A 15 -2.83 2.52 -4.10
N LYS A 16 -4.15 2.31 -4.19
CA LYS A 16 -4.87 1.42 -3.27
C LYS A 16 -4.48 -0.03 -3.47
N THR A 17 -4.43 -0.53 -4.70
CA THR A 17 -4.06 -1.91 -5.00
C THR A 17 -2.70 -2.24 -4.41
N GLY A 18 -1.71 -1.34 -4.57
CA GLY A 18 -0.41 -1.49 -3.92
C GLY A 18 -0.51 -1.52 -2.39
N ALA A 19 -1.15 -0.52 -1.78
CA ALA A 19 -1.17 -0.38 -0.32
C ALA A 19 -1.97 -1.48 0.41
N PHE A 20 -3.19 -1.77 -0.06
CA PHE A 20 -4.02 -2.83 0.52
C PHE A 20 -3.47 -4.22 0.17
N GLY A 21 -2.95 -4.37 -1.05
CA GLY A 21 -2.33 -5.61 -1.48
C GLY A 21 -1.10 -5.98 -0.67
N ALA A 22 -0.26 -5.00 -0.30
CA ALA A 22 0.89 -5.23 0.56
C ALA A 22 0.49 -5.85 1.91
N VAL A 23 -0.59 -5.37 2.52
CA VAL A 23 -1.11 -5.94 3.77
C VAL A 23 -1.63 -7.36 3.57
N VAL A 24 -2.35 -7.62 2.47
CA VAL A 24 -2.84 -8.96 2.15
C VAL A 24 -1.70 -9.94 1.93
N LEU A 25 -0.65 -9.54 1.20
CA LEU A 25 0.52 -10.36 0.93
C LEU A 25 1.27 -10.78 2.18
N VAL A 26 1.41 -9.86 3.15
CA VAL A 26 2.13 -10.16 4.38
C VAL A 26 1.27 -10.97 5.33
N SER A 27 0.05 -10.54 5.61
CA SER A 27 -0.78 -11.20 6.64
C SER A 27 -1.44 -12.49 6.15
N ASN A 28 -1.37 -12.82 4.85
CA ASN A 28 -2.14 -13.89 4.20
C ASN A 28 -3.65 -13.82 4.54
N VAL A 29 -4.14 -12.62 4.81
CA VAL A 29 -5.49 -12.41 5.31
C VAL A 29 -6.51 -12.57 4.21
N GLU A 30 -7.65 -13.16 4.55
CA GLU A 30 -8.74 -13.30 3.60
C GLU A 30 -9.20 -11.93 3.08
N PRO A 31 -9.52 -11.80 1.80
CA PRO A 31 -9.97 -10.53 1.20
C PRO A 31 -11.23 -9.94 1.86
N GLY A 32 -11.94 -10.70 2.71
CA GLY A 32 -13.05 -10.22 3.54
C GLY A 32 -12.66 -9.28 4.69
N VAL A 33 -11.40 -9.28 5.15
CA VAL A 33 -10.93 -8.38 6.23
C VAL A 33 -10.24 -7.10 5.72
N LEU A 34 -10.25 -6.86 4.41
CA LEU A 34 -9.72 -5.61 3.82
C LEU A 34 -10.37 -4.34 4.36
N ALA A 35 -11.63 -4.41 4.79
CA ALA A 35 -12.32 -3.29 5.43
C ALA A 35 -11.66 -2.92 6.78
N LEU A 36 -11.31 -3.92 7.60
CA LEU A 36 -10.61 -3.72 8.87
C LEU A 36 -9.20 -3.17 8.67
N VAL A 37 -8.53 -3.62 7.60
CA VAL A 37 -7.23 -3.07 7.19
C VAL A 37 -7.38 -1.58 6.85
N ARG A 38 -8.43 -1.18 6.11
CA ARG A 38 -8.71 0.23 5.81
C ARG A 38 -8.97 1.05 7.07
N GLU A 39 -9.71 0.51 8.02
CA GLU A 39 -9.93 1.16 9.32
C GLU A 39 -8.61 1.34 10.08
N SER A 40 -7.75 0.32 10.06
CA SER A 40 -6.41 0.37 10.66
C SER A 40 -5.50 1.40 9.97
N PHE A 41 -5.55 1.51 8.65
CA PHE A 41 -4.89 2.59 7.91
C PHE A 41 -5.44 3.95 8.34
N ALA A 42 -6.75 4.14 8.30
CA ALA A 42 -7.38 5.42 8.68
C ALA A 42 -7.04 5.85 10.11
N ALA A 43 -6.86 4.89 11.02
CA ALA A 43 -6.46 5.12 12.40
C ALA A 43 -4.93 5.17 12.62
N SER A 44 -4.12 4.83 11.62
CA SER A 44 -2.66 4.74 11.75
C SER A 44 -2.05 6.11 11.98
N ALA A 45 -1.10 6.19 12.91
CA ALA A 45 -0.29 7.38 13.16
C ALA A 45 0.44 7.87 11.89
N ALA A 46 0.83 6.94 11.02
CA ALA A 46 1.46 7.27 9.72
C ALA A 46 0.52 8.03 8.77
N LEU A 47 -0.80 7.83 8.91
CA LEU A 47 -1.83 8.58 8.18
C LEU A 47 -2.36 9.79 8.96
N ALA A 48 -2.26 9.77 10.29
CA ALA A 48 -2.67 10.87 11.16
C ALA A 48 -1.84 12.14 10.88
N ASP A 49 -0.51 11.99 10.75
CA ASP A 49 0.41 13.10 10.46
C ASP A 49 0.48 13.45 8.96
N SER A 50 -0.04 12.56 8.11
CA SER A 50 -0.13 12.85 6.68
C SER A 50 -1.25 13.83 6.34
N SER A 51 -0.90 14.83 5.54
CA SER A 51 -1.83 15.65 4.77
C SER A 51 -1.45 15.50 3.31
N GLY A 52 -2.42 15.42 2.41
CA GLY A 52 -2.15 15.25 0.97
C GLY A 52 -2.96 14.14 0.29
N VAL A 53 -2.59 13.86 -0.95
CA VAL A 53 -3.38 13.01 -1.84
C VAL A 53 -3.42 11.55 -1.36
N VAL A 54 -2.37 11.08 -0.70
CA VAL A 54 -2.25 9.68 -0.21
C VAL A 54 -3.34 9.37 0.81
N LYS A 55 -3.54 10.25 1.80
CA LYS A 55 -4.59 10.10 2.81
C LYS A 55 -5.96 10.07 2.18
N ALA A 56 -6.24 11.00 1.26
CA ALA A 56 -7.51 11.04 0.56
C ALA A 56 -7.74 9.75 -0.24
N VAL A 57 -6.72 9.21 -0.89
CA VAL A 57 -6.83 7.96 -1.66
C VAL A 57 -7.08 6.77 -0.75
N LEU A 58 -6.30 6.59 0.31
CA LEU A 58 -6.41 5.39 1.14
C LEU A 58 -7.67 5.36 2.02
N THR A 59 -8.22 6.53 2.37
CA THR A 59 -9.39 6.63 3.25
C THR A 59 -10.71 6.89 2.53
N SER A 60 -10.75 7.09 1.21
CA SER A 60 -12.00 7.37 0.46
C SER A 60 -12.20 6.43 -0.73
N GLY A 61 -13.42 6.33 -1.26
CA GLY A 61 -13.76 5.53 -2.45
C GLY A 61 -13.75 4.01 -2.22
N PRO A 62 -13.96 3.21 -3.29
CA PRO A 62 -14.07 1.75 -3.16
C PRO A 62 -12.73 1.09 -2.85
N LEU A 63 -12.77 -0.06 -2.17
CA LEU A 63 -11.60 -0.92 -1.95
C LEU A 63 -11.16 -1.55 -3.29
N PRO A 64 -9.85 -1.79 -3.49
CA PRO A 64 -9.36 -2.48 -4.66
C PRO A 64 -9.85 -3.93 -4.68
N ARG A 65 -10.09 -4.47 -5.88
CA ARG A 65 -10.33 -5.90 -6.06
C ARG A 65 -8.99 -6.59 -6.25
N LEU A 66 -8.59 -7.40 -5.28
CA LEU A 66 -7.39 -8.23 -5.37
C LEU A 66 -7.78 -9.64 -5.85
N PRO A 67 -6.89 -10.31 -6.59
CA PRO A 67 -7.03 -11.74 -6.88
C PRO A 67 -7.22 -12.54 -5.57
N ARG A 68 -7.96 -13.65 -5.63
CA ARG A 68 -8.23 -14.48 -4.45
C ARG A 68 -7.65 -15.88 -4.57
N ASP A 69 -7.15 -16.22 -5.75
CA ASP A 69 -6.85 -17.60 -6.12
C ASP A 69 -5.49 -18.07 -5.58
N SER A 70 -4.49 -17.19 -5.51
CA SER A 70 -3.16 -17.54 -4.99
C SER A 70 -2.32 -16.33 -4.61
N GLU A 71 -1.43 -16.50 -3.63
CA GLU A 71 -0.47 -15.48 -3.20
C GLU A 71 0.40 -14.98 -4.36
N LEU A 72 0.84 -15.88 -5.26
CA LEU A 72 1.63 -15.54 -6.45
C LEU A 72 0.91 -14.59 -7.40
N GLU A 73 -0.41 -14.75 -7.57
CA GLU A 73 -1.21 -13.84 -8.40
C GLU A 73 -1.36 -12.48 -7.72
N ILE A 74 -1.57 -12.48 -6.40
CA ILE A 74 -1.61 -11.23 -5.62
C ILE A 74 -0.26 -10.53 -5.74
N GLU A 75 0.86 -11.24 -5.59
CA GLU A 75 2.21 -10.67 -5.68
C GLU A 75 2.45 -10.05 -7.05
N SER A 76 2.05 -10.76 -8.11
CA SER A 76 2.18 -10.32 -9.51
C SER A 76 1.33 -9.10 -9.85
N VAL A 77 0.28 -8.80 -9.08
CA VAL A 77 -0.53 -7.58 -9.24
C VAL A 77 -0.03 -6.45 -8.33
N VAL A 78 0.37 -6.79 -7.10
CA VAL A 78 0.66 -5.81 -6.05
C VAL A 78 2.04 -5.20 -6.19
N LEU A 79 3.09 -5.99 -6.44
CA LEU A 79 4.44 -5.44 -6.57
C LEU A 79 4.53 -4.42 -7.73
N PRO A 80 4.01 -4.71 -8.94
CA PRO A 80 3.98 -3.71 -10.01
C PRO A 80 3.09 -2.50 -9.68
N ALA A 81 1.99 -2.70 -8.93
CA ALA A 81 1.14 -1.60 -8.50
C ALA A 81 1.85 -0.66 -7.51
N LEU A 82 2.67 -1.18 -6.59
CA LEU A 82 3.49 -0.39 -5.67
C LEU A 82 4.52 0.46 -6.42
N THR A 83 5.24 -0.16 -7.35
CA THR A 83 6.16 0.54 -8.26
C THR A 83 5.44 1.66 -9.01
N ARG A 84 4.31 1.33 -9.65
CA ARG A 84 3.56 2.29 -10.45
C ARG A 84 2.98 3.42 -9.59
N ALA A 85 2.52 3.12 -8.37
CA ALA A 85 2.05 4.12 -7.42
C ALA A 85 3.15 5.12 -7.05
N VAL A 86 4.37 4.65 -6.79
CA VAL A 86 5.53 5.52 -6.54
C VAL A 86 5.87 6.37 -7.76
N ALA A 87 5.81 5.80 -8.98
CA ALA A 87 6.03 6.57 -10.21
C ALA A 87 4.98 7.67 -10.42
N ILE A 88 3.70 7.35 -10.23
CA ILE A 88 2.57 8.30 -10.30
C ILE A 88 2.78 9.44 -9.29
N LEU A 89 3.09 9.10 -8.04
CA LEU A 89 3.32 10.09 -7.00
C LEU A 89 4.54 10.94 -7.31
N ARG A 90 5.66 10.36 -7.77
CA ARG A 90 6.84 11.15 -8.19
C ARG A 90 6.51 12.18 -9.27
N GLU A 91 5.63 11.85 -10.20
CA GLU A 91 5.23 12.74 -11.30
C GLU A 91 4.23 13.82 -10.85
N LYS A 92 3.26 13.45 -10.01
CA LYS A 92 2.07 14.28 -9.72
C LYS A 92 2.04 14.90 -8.34
N SER A 93 2.64 14.23 -7.36
CA SER A 93 2.82 14.71 -6.00
C SER A 93 4.11 14.16 -5.38
N PRO A 94 5.28 14.69 -5.81
CA PRO A 94 6.58 14.31 -5.24
C PRO A 94 6.65 14.30 -3.70
N PRO A 95 6.07 15.27 -2.96
CA PRO A 95 6.14 15.26 -1.50
C PRO A 95 5.42 14.06 -0.87
N ASP A 96 4.39 13.52 -1.53
CA ASP A 96 3.60 12.39 -1.03
C ASP A 96 4.29 11.03 -1.19
N VAL A 97 5.38 10.93 -1.96
CA VAL A 97 6.10 9.66 -2.19
C VAL A 97 6.62 9.09 -0.88
N ARG A 98 7.22 9.92 -0.03
CA ARG A 98 7.75 9.48 1.27
C ARG A 98 6.63 8.96 2.16
N THR A 99 5.56 9.75 2.27
CA THR A 99 4.36 9.41 3.04
C THR A 99 3.77 8.07 2.61
N TYR A 100 3.62 7.84 1.29
CA TYR A 100 3.10 6.58 0.78
C TYR A 100 3.97 5.39 1.18
N ARG A 101 5.29 5.51 1.04
CA ARG A 101 6.24 4.44 1.42
C ARG A 101 6.15 4.11 2.90
N GLU A 102 6.17 5.12 3.75
CA GLU A 102 6.10 4.95 5.21
C GLU A 102 4.79 4.30 5.64
N VAL A 103 3.67 4.74 5.07
CA VAL A 103 2.34 4.19 5.36
C VAL A 103 2.22 2.74 4.93
N VAL A 104 2.68 2.38 3.73
CA VAL A 104 2.61 1.00 3.23
C VAL A 104 3.50 0.07 4.05
N LEU A 105 4.74 0.48 4.35
CA LEU A 105 5.66 -0.33 5.16
C LEU A 105 5.16 -0.51 6.59
N ALA A 106 4.70 0.56 7.23
CA ALA A 106 4.14 0.48 8.57
C ALA A 106 2.95 -0.48 8.63
N ALA A 107 2.07 -0.45 7.63
CA ALA A 107 0.94 -1.36 7.57
C ALA A 107 1.36 -2.81 7.32
N ALA A 108 2.36 -3.05 6.46
CA ALA A 108 2.94 -4.37 6.22
C ALA A 108 3.62 -4.93 7.49
N ASP A 109 4.35 -4.10 8.24
CA ASP A 109 4.98 -4.50 9.50
C ASP A 109 3.93 -4.82 10.59
N GLN A 110 2.88 -4.00 10.70
CA GLN A 110 1.77 -4.28 11.62
C GLN A 110 1.03 -5.57 11.27
N ALA A 111 0.84 -5.82 9.98
CA ALA A 111 0.26 -7.04 9.44
C ALA A 111 1.05 -8.30 9.84
N ALA A 112 2.38 -8.28 9.64
CA ALA A 112 3.27 -9.36 10.06
C ALA A 112 3.24 -9.59 11.58
N GLY A 113 3.15 -8.50 12.35
CA GLY A 113 3.15 -8.53 13.81
C GLY A 113 1.81 -8.90 14.45
N ALA A 114 0.73 -9.04 13.68
CA ALA A 114 -0.61 -9.32 14.21
C ALA A 114 -0.77 -10.76 14.74
N HIS A 115 0.11 -11.68 14.31
CA HIS A 115 0.15 -13.06 14.78
C HIS A 115 1.30 -13.27 15.80
N ARG A 116 1.39 -14.43 16.45
CA ARG A 116 2.40 -14.74 17.50
C ARG A 116 3.82 -14.83 16.91
N GLY A 117 4.36 -13.70 16.49
CA GLY A 117 5.69 -13.55 15.89
C GLY A 117 5.65 -13.46 14.37
N VAL A 118 6.63 -12.74 13.82
CA VAL A 118 6.86 -12.60 12.38
C VAL A 118 7.59 -13.83 11.87
N THR A 119 7.04 -14.48 10.86
CA THR A 119 7.65 -15.62 10.17
C THR A 119 8.73 -15.16 9.18
N PRO A 120 9.71 -16.02 8.86
CA PRO A 120 10.69 -15.71 7.82
C PRO A 120 10.07 -15.38 6.45
N ARG A 121 8.88 -15.94 6.16
CA ARG A 121 8.11 -15.67 4.93
C ARG A 121 7.59 -14.22 4.92
N GLU A 122 6.96 -13.79 6.00
CA GLU A 122 6.47 -12.42 6.15
C GLU A 122 7.61 -11.40 6.03
N THR A 123 8.73 -11.66 6.70
CA THR A 123 9.94 -10.83 6.57
C THR A 123 10.42 -10.75 5.12
N ALA A 124 10.49 -11.88 4.41
CA ALA A 124 10.91 -11.90 3.01
C ALA A 124 9.97 -11.09 2.10
N MET A 125 8.66 -11.15 2.37
CA MET A 125 7.66 -10.40 1.61
C MET A 125 7.71 -8.89 1.91
N ILE A 126 7.92 -8.50 3.17
CA ILE A 126 8.16 -7.10 3.55
C ILE A 126 9.37 -6.52 2.80
N GLU A 127 10.46 -7.30 2.69
CA GLU A 127 11.64 -6.87 1.94
C GLU A 127 11.38 -6.74 0.43
N ARG A 128 10.53 -7.59 -0.16
CA ARG A 128 10.08 -7.42 -1.56
C ARG A 128 9.25 -6.15 -1.75
N ILE A 129 8.30 -5.90 -0.84
CA ILE A 129 7.49 -4.67 -0.82
C ILE A 129 8.39 -3.45 -0.71
N ARG A 130 9.37 -3.48 0.20
CA ARG A 130 10.39 -2.43 0.36
C ARG A 130 11.15 -2.21 -0.95
N GLY A 131 11.58 -3.28 -1.62
CA GLY A 131 12.23 -3.21 -2.93
C GLY A 131 11.38 -2.49 -3.99
N ALA A 132 10.13 -2.90 -4.15
CA ALA A 132 9.18 -2.28 -5.10
C ALA A 132 8.90 -0.80 -4.79
N LEU A 133 8.88 -0.44 -3.50
CA LEU A 133 8.66 0.94 -3.08
C LEU A 133 9.86 1.86 -3.36
N VAL A 134 11.08 1.31 -3.32
CA VAL A 134 12.31 2.09 -3.51
C VAL A 134 12.60 2.31 -5.00
N GLU A 135 12.24 1.31 -5.83
CA GLU A 135 12.69 0.97 -7.20
C GLU A 135 13.91 1.72 -7.78
N PRO A 136 14.96 1.00 -8.22
CA PRO A 136 16.07 1.57 -8.97
C PRO A 136 15.58 2.11 -10.31
N VAL A 137 16.05 3.31 -10.62
CA VAL A 137 15.98 3.93 -11.96
C VAL A 137 16.61 3.08 -13.04
#